data_AF-A0A2H9MT85-F1
#
_entry.id   AF-A0A2H9MT85-F1
#
_cell.length_a   1.000
_cell.length_b   1.000
_cell.length_c   1.000
_cell.angle_alpha   90.00
_cell.angle_beta   90.00
_cell.angle_gamma   90.00
#
_symmetry.space_group_name_H-M   'P 1'
#
loop_
_entity.id
_entity.type
_entity.pdbx_description
1 polymer ?
#
loop_
_entity_poly.entity_id
_entity_poly.type
_entity_poly.pdbx_seq_one_letter_code
_entity_poly.pdbx_strand_id
1 'polypeptide(L)' 'MIKNKIPLIDDLHDNLTCTSCLLPMQYQTKIQDCFIWQCFKCGKKYFIRQSNDAYDIEESWSDSR' A
#
# COMPACT_ATOMS: atom_id res chain seq x y z
N MET A 1 14.87 -6.89 4.47
CA MET A 1 13.67 -6.54 3.67
C MET A 1 12.60 -7.57 3.97
N ILE A 2 11.60 -7.22 4.78
CA ILE A 2 10.51 -8.14 5.13
C ILE A 2 9.51 -8.09 3.97
N LYS A 3 9.46 -9.14 3.16
CA LYS A 3 8.46 -9.30 2.09
C LYS A 3 7.18 -9.83 2.73
N ASN A 4 6.29 -8.94 3.14
CA ASN A 4 4.93 -9.33 3.53
C ASN A 4 4.16 -9.66 2.25
N LYS A 5 4.06 -10.95 1.92
CA LYS A 5 3.14 -11.43 0.89
C LYS A 5 1.73 -11.38 1.46
N ILE A 6 0.88 -10.50 0.93
CA ILE A 6 -0.55 -10.51 1.26
C ILE A 6 -1.24 -11.42 0.24
N PRO A 7 -2.01 -12.43 0.68
CA PRO A 7 -2.72 -13.32 -0.22
C PRO A 7 -3.71 -12.52 -1.10
N LEU A 8 -3.91 -12.99 -2.34
CA LEU A 8 -4.95 -12.49 -3.23
C LEU A 8 -6.31 -12.66 -2.55
N ILE A 9 -6.80 -11.58 -1.96
CA ILE A 9 -8.21 -11.37 -1.71
C ILE A 9 -8.71 -10.58 -2.92
N ASP A 10 -9.70 -11.11 -3.61
CA ASP A 10 -10.41 -10.50 -4.75
C ASP A 10 -10.98 -9.09 -4.45
N ASP A 11 -10.88 -8.63 -3.21
CA ASP A 11 -11.24 -7.31 -2.71
C ASP A 11 -9.97 -6.47 -2.47
N LEU A 12 -9.50 -5.65 -3.41
CA LEU A 12 -8.61 -4.56 -3.03
C LEU A 12 -9.45 -3.54 -2.24
N HIS A 13 -9.62 -3.86 -0.97
CA HIS A 13 -10.44 -3.21 0.03
C HIS A 13 -10.31 -1.69 -0.04
N ASP A 14 -11.46 -1.00 -0.01
CA ASP A 14 -11.60 0.41 0.41
C ASP A 14 -10.99 0.73 1.80
N ASN A 15 -10.31 -0.23 2.44
CA ASN A 15 -9.90 -0.23 3.84
C ASN A 15 -8.43 -0.64 4.03
N LEU A 16 -7.52 -0.20 3.16
CA LEU A 16 -6.08 -0.35 3.42
C LEU A 16 -5.71 0.51 4.63
N THR A 17 -5.18 -0.10 5.69
CA THR A 17 -4.88 0.60 6.94
C THR A 17 -3.37 0.77 7.12
N CYS A 18 -2.94 1.97 7.53
CA CYS A 18 -1.54 2.25 7.82
C CYS A 18 -1.11 1.45 9.05
N THR A 19 -0.07 0.62 8.92
CA THR A 19 0.41 -0.19 10.06
C THR A 19 1.02 0.63 11.20
N SER A 20 1.38 1.89 10.95
CA SER A 20 1.95 2.78 11.97
C SER A 20 0.92 3.65 12.67
N CYS A 21 -0.11 4.10 11.95
CA CYS A 21 -1.14 4.98 12.51
C CYS A 21 -2.43 4.25 12.87
N LEU A 22 -2.62 3.03 12.36
CA LEU A 22 -3.88 2.27 12.43
C LEU A 22 -5.07 3.07 11.85
N LEU A 23 -4.77 3.94 10.89
CA LEU A 23 -5.75 4.79 10.20
C LEU A 23 -5.89 4.35 8.74
N PRO A 24 -7.09 4.52 8.14
CA PRO A 24 -7.29 4.23 6.74
C PRO A 24 -6.36 5.09 5.88
N MET A 25 -5.75 4.43 4.90
CA MET A 25 -4.94 5.06 3.87
C MET A 25 -5.84 5.46 2.72
N GLN A 26 -5.48 6.54 2.06
CA GLN A 26 -6.21 7.04 0.91
C GLN A 26 -5.53 6.59 -0.37
N TYR A 27 -6.31 6.02 -1.28
CA TYR A 27 -5.85 5.75 -2.65
C TYR A 27 -5.49 7.06 -3.34
N GLN A 28 -4.29 7.11 -3.93
CA GLN A 28 -3.78 8.27 -4.64
C GLN A 28 -4.00 8.11 -6.14
N THR A 29 -3.38 7.09 -6.73
CA THR A 29 -3.39 6.86 -8.17
C THR A 29 -2.86 5.46 -8.51
N LYS A 30 -3.05 5.04 -9.76
CA LYS A 30 -2.51 3.79 -10.32
C LYS A 30 -1.50 4.15 -11.40
N ILE A 31 -0.25 3.74 -11.23
CA ILE A 31 0.84 3.97 -12.20
C ILE A 31 1.41 2.61 -12.60
N GLN A 32 1.36 2.26 -13.89
CA GLN A 32 1.97 1.02 -14.41
C GLN A 32 1.59 -0.23 -13.59
N ASP A 33 0.28 -0.42 -13.34
CA ASP A 33 -0.24 -1.52 -12.52
C ASP A 33 0.20 -1.57 -11.05
N CYS A 34 0.78 -0.47 -10.56
CA CYS A 34 1.04 -0.22 -9.16
C CYS A 34 -0.01 0.74 -8.59
N PHE A 35 -0.80 0.29 -7.61
CA PHE A 35 -1.71 1.14 -6.84
C PHE A 35 -0.92 1.83 -5.73
N ILE A 36 -1.04 3.15 -5.66
CA ILE A 36 -0.38 3.96 -4.64
C ILE A 36 -1.39 4.37 -3.60
N TRP A 37 -1.12 4.03 -2.34
CA TRP A 37 -1.90 4.44 -1.19
C TRP A 37 -1.03 5.25 -0.25
N GLN A 38 -1.59 6.29 0.35
CA GLN A 38 -0.85 7.15 1.28
C GLN A 38 -1.63 7.37 2.57
N CYS A 39 -0.94 7.26 3.70
CA CYS A 39 -1.48 7.67 4.99
C CYS A 39 -1.42 9.19 5.10
N PHE A 40 -2.58 9.83 5.33
CA PHE A 40 -2.65 11.28 5.48
C PHE A 40 -1.90 11.79 6.73
N LYS A 41 -1.82 10.97 7.78
CA LYS A 41 -1.25 11.37 9.07
C LYS A 41 0.28 11.33 9.09
N CYS A 42 0.87 10.25 8.61
CA CYS A 42 2.32 10.02 8.69
C CYS A 42 3.04 10.04 7.35
N GLY A 43 2.32 10.20 6.24
CA GLY A 43 2.90 10.24 4.89
C GLY A 43 3.40 8.89 4.37
N LYS A 44 3.26 7.79 5.13
CA LYS A 44 3.62 6.44 4.68
C LYS A 44 2.90 6.12 3.37
N LYS A 45 3.62 5.55 2.40
CA LYS A 45 3.10 5.14 1.09
C LYS A 45 3.21 3.64 0.92
N TYR A 46 2.16 3.04 0.39
CA TYR A 46 2.11 1.65 -0.04
C TYR A 46 1.98 1.60 -1.55
N PHE A 47 2.92 0.88 -2.15
CA PHE A 47 2.97 0.58 -3.57
C PHE A 47 2.55 -0.87 -3.73
N ILE A 48 1.32 -1.09 -4.19
CA ILE A 48 0.73 -2.41 -4.33
C ILE A 48 0.76 -2.78 -5.80
N ARG A 49 1.56 -3.78 -6.16
CA ARG A 49 1.61 -4.34 -7.52
C ARG A 49 0.92 -5.70 -7.52
N GLN A 50 0.05 -5.92 -8.49
CA GLN A 50 -0.54 -7.23 -8.72
C GLN A 50 0.44 -8.11 -9.49
N SER A 51 0.74 -9.29 -8.97
CA SER A 51 1.70 -10.25 -9.54
C SER A 51 1.05 -11.62 -9.56
N ASN A 52 0.58 -12.09 -10.72
CA ASN A 52 -0.08 -13.37 -11.00
C ASN A 52 -1.01 -13.91 -9.90
N ASP A 53 -0.47 -14.42 -8.79
CA ASP A 53 -1.17 -15.06 -7.67
C ASP A 53 -1.02 -14.31 -6.31
N ALA A 54 -0.44 -13.10 -6.28
CA ALA A 54 -0.21 -12.32 -5.05
C ALA A 54 -0.19 -10.80 -5.30
N TYR A 55 -0.36 -10.02 -4.22
CA TYR A 55 -0.02 -8.61 -4.21
C TYR A 55 1.37 -8.40 -3.60
N ASP A 56 2.28 -7.81 -4.36
CA ASP A 56 3.55 -7.32 -3.85
C ASP A 56 3.36 -5.91 -3.30
N ILE A 57 3.61 -5.75 -2.00
CA ILE A 57 3.47 -4.47 -1.31
C ILE A 57 4.87 -3.96 -0.95
N GLU A 58 5.23 -2.82 -1.54
CA GLU A 58 6.41 -2.07 -1.15
C GLU A 58 5.99 -0.90 -0.27
N GLU A 59 6.54 -0.84 0.93
CA GLU A 59 6.35 0.27 1.85
C GLU A 59 7.46 1.31 1.67
N SER A 60 7.08 2.58 1.51
CA SER A 60 8.02 3.69 1.48
C SER A 60 7.53 4.81 2.40
N TRP A 61 8.47 5.56 2.96
CA TRP A 61 8.17 6.76 3.70
C TRP A 61 8.52 7.95 2.82
N SER A 62 7.64 8.95 2.75
CA SER A 62 8.06 10.26 2.26
C SER A 62 9.07 10.79 3.27
N ASP A 63 10.35 10.60 2.93
CA ASP A 63 11.48 11.09 3.70
C ASP A 63 11.27 12.59 3.93
N SER A 64 11.11 12.99 5.18
CA SER A 64 11.01 14.40 5.54
C SER A 64 12.41 15.00 5.40
N ARG A 65 12.77 15.40 4.18
CA ARG A 65 13.85 16.35 3.94
C ARG A 65 13.30 17.76 3.91
#